data_AF-A0A9P6BZK2-F1
#
_entry.id   AF-A0A9P6BZK2-F1
#
_cell.length_a   1.000
_cell.length_b   1.000
_cell.length_c   1.000
_cell.angle_alpha   90.00
_cell.angle_beta   90.00
_cell.angle_gamma   90.00
#
_symmetry.space_group_name_H-M   'P 1'
#
loop_
_entity.id
_entity.type
_entity.pdbx_description
1 polymer ?
#
loop_
_entity_poly.entity_id
_entity_poly.type
_entity_poly.pdbx_seq_one_letter_code
_entity_poly.pdbx_strand_id
1 'polypeptide(L)'
;MDSDSPAPQPLPPYYILVSHSSIDNAAPGAQSSNFSHPIVQYQYQDDSTLPLLPQHPDEHVLILDYDPSAQNEPSVKSISPSLIVTGLKVDEAPGAAVTDGKNSHMFVIETTSDDQCVANSHFS
;
A
#
# COMPACT_ATOMS: atom_id res chain seq x y z
N MET A 1 42.64 -9.61 6.43
CA MET A 1 41.46 -10.40 6.85
C MET A 1 40.43 -9.35 7.22
N ASP A 2 39.92 -8.70 6.19
CA ASP A 2 39.04 -7.55 6.29
C ASP A 2 37.65 -8.13 6.55
N SER A 3 37.22 -8.06 7.80
CA SER A 3 35.84 -8.37 8.18
C SER A 3 34.95 -7.26 7.63
N ASP A 4 34.59 -7.39 6.36
CA ASP A 4 33.43 -6.71 5.78
C ASP A 4 32.20 -7.24 6.53
N SER A 5 31.86 -6.59 7.63
CA SER A 5 30.57 -6.82 8.29
C SER A 5 29.53 -6.27 7.33
N PRO A 6 28.61 -7.08 6.77
CA PRO A 6 27.60 -6.55 5.86
C PRO A 6 26.86 -5.44 6.59
N ALA A 7 26.82 -4.25 5.98
CA ALA A 7 26.03 -3.15 6.49
C ALA A 7 24.60 -3.65 6.79
N PRO A 8 23.94 -3.12 7.86
CA PRO A 8 22.58 -3.52 8.20
C PRO A 8 21.72 -3.50 6.94
N GLN A 9 21.22 -4.67 6.54
CA GLN A 9 20.36 -4.76 5.36
C GLN A 9 19.10 -3.94 5.66
N PRO A 10 18.71 -3.00 4.79
CA PRO A 10 17.54 -2.22 5.06
C PRO A 10 16.30 -3.11 5.10
N LEU A 11 15.45 -2.87 6.09
CA LEU A 11 14.31 -3.73 6.37
C LEU A 11 13.12 -3.32 5.49
N PRO A 12 12.40 -4.29 4.92
CA PRO A 12 11.26 -3.99 4.06
C PRO A 12 10.10 -3.37 4.85
N PRO A 13 9.21 -2.58 4.20
CA PRO A 13 8.05 -1.96 4.83
C PRO A 13 7.15 -3.02 5.46
N TYR A 14 6.93 -2.94 6.78
CA TYR A 14 6.17 -3.97 7.52
C TYR A 14 4.83 -3.47 8.04
N TYR A 15 4.79 -2.25 8.55
CA TYR A 15 3.58 -1.65 9.10
C TYR A 15 2.85 -0.88 8.01
N ILE A 16 1.92 -1.55 7.32
CA ILE A 16 1.15 -0.95 6.22
C ILE A 16 -0.33 -0.90 6.62
N LEU A 17 -0.93 0.27 6.44
CA LEU A 17 -2.36 0.51 6.59
C LEU A 17 -2.91 1.13 5.32
N VAL A 18 -4.13 0.74 4.93
CA VAL A 18 -4.87 1.41 3.87
C VAL A 18 -6.03 2.17 4.48
N SER A 19 -6.06 3.48 4.26
CA SER A 19 -7.19 4.35 4.58
C SER A 19 -8.07 4.45 3.34
N HIS A 20 -9.25 3.85 3.41
CA HIS A 20 -10.26 3.89 2.35
C HIS A 20 -11.32 4.93 2.67
N SER A 21 -11.49 5.88 1.77
CA SER A 21 -12.59 6.84 1.81
C SER A 21 -13.59 6.56 0.68
N SER A 22 -14.88 6.58 0.98
CA SER A 22 -15.93 6.53 -0.05
C SER A 22 -16.54 7.92 -0.21
N ILE A 23 -16.70 8.36 -1.45
CA ILE A 23 -17.42 9.60 -1.77
C ILE A 23 -18.89 9.22 -1.96
N ASP A 24 -19.67 9.30 -0.88
CA ASP A 24 -21.12 9.15 -0.97
C ASP A 24 -21.74 10.40 -1.60
N ASN A 25 -22.14 10.28 -2.87
CA ASN A 25 -22.79 11.38 -3.60
C ASN A 25 -24.17 11.74 -3.02
N ALA A 26 -24.74 10.89 -2.15
CA ALA A 26 -26.02 11.09 -1.48
C ALA A 26 -25.97 12.11 -0.33
N ALA A 27 -24.78 12.37 0.24
CA ALA A 27 -24.58 13.33 1.32
C ALA A 27 -23.26 14.09 1.12
N PRO A 28 -23.21 15.12 0.26
CA PRO A 28 -22.00 15.89 0.01
C PRO A 28 -21.48 16.50 1.31
N GLY A 29 -20.39 15.93 1.84
CA GLY A 29 -19.74 16.34 3.09
C GLY A 29 -19.59 15.26 4.17
N ALA A 30 -20.24 14.10 4.04
CA ALA A 30 -20.06 12.97 4.97
C ALA A 30 -18.94 12.05 4.48
N GLN A 31 -17.67 12.40 4.74
CA GLN A 31 -16.55 11.51 4.46
C GLN A 31 -16.42 10.50 5.60
N SER A 32 -16.63 9.21 5.30
CA SER A 32 -16.23 8.12 6.19
C SER A 32 -14.91 7.54 5.70
N SER A 33 -13.96 7.36 6.62
CA SER A 33 -12.66 6.74 6.34
C SER A 33 -12.51 5.47 7.17
N ASN A 34 -12.28 4.35 6.52
CA ASN A 34 -12.02 3.07 7.18
C ASN A 34 -10.54 2.71 7.03
N PHE A 35 -9.94 2.13 8.07
CA PHE A 35 -8.59 1.60 8.02
C PHE A 35 -8.62 0.08 7.90
N SER A 36 -7.80 -0.47 7.00
CA SER A 36 -7.66 -1.91 6.80
C SER A 36 -6.18 -2.31 6.71
N HIS A 37 -5.91 -3.58 7.03
CA HIS A 37 -4.61 -4.20 6.81
C HIS A 37 -4.62 -4.94 5.47
N PRO A 38 -3.74 -4.58 4.52
CA PRO A 38 -3.63 -5.31 3.28
C PRO A 38 -2.86 -6.62 3.50
N ILE A 39 -3.05 -7.58 2.59
CA ILE A 39 -2.13 -8.69 2.43
C ILE A 39 -0.88 -8.13 1.75
N VAL A 40 0.29 -8.29 2.37
CA VAL A 40 1.55 -7.75 1.85
C VAL A 40 2.34 -8.85 1.16
N GLN A 41 2.70 -8.63 -0.10
CA GLN A 41 3.61 -9.47 -0.86
C GLN A 41 4.84 -8.65 -1.24
N TYR A 42 6.02 -9.15 -0.89
CA TYR A 42 7.28 -8.53 -1.27
C TYR A 42 7.77 -9.12 -2.58
N GLN A 43 8.20 -8.23 -3.47
CA GLN A 43 8.74 -8.56 -4.77
C GLN A 43 10.09 -7.85 -4.92
N TYR A 44 11.15 -8.61 -5.15
CA TYR A 44 12.49 -8.05 -5.37
C TYR A 44 12.77 -7.93 -6.87
N GLN A 45 13.83 -7.19 -7.22
CA GLN A 45 14.17 -6.89 -8.62
C GLN A 45 14.44 -8.15 -9.47
N ASP A 46 14.87 -9.24 -8.84
CA ASP A 46 15.18 -10.51 -9.51
C ASP A 46 13.96 -11.45 -9.61
N ASP A 47 12.83 -11.09 -9.00
CA ASP A 47 11.62 -11.91 -8.98
C ASP A 47 10.73 -11.64 -10.22
N SER A 48 10.01 -12.67 -10.68
CA SER A 48 9.07 -12.56 -11.82
C SER A 48 7.85 -11.70 -11.49
N THR A 49 7.48 -10.73 -12.35
CA THR A 49 6.38 -9.77 -12.12
C THR A 49 4.97 -10.31 -12.38
N LEU A 50 4.83 -11.55 -12.86
CA LEU A 50 3.54 -12.18 -13.14
C LEU A 50 2.55 -12.28 -11.95
N PRO A 51 2.98 -12.52 -10.69
CA PRO A 51 2.06 -12.62 -9.56
C PRO A 51 1.51 -11.26 -9.09
N LEU A 52 1.98 -10.14 -9.66
CA LEU A 52 1.49 -8.80 -9.30
C LEU A 52 0.16 -8.43 -9.96
N LEU A 53 -0.35 -9.28 -10.86
CA LEU A 53 -1.62 -9.03 -11.54
C LEU A 53 -2.79 -9.51 -10.68
N PRO A 54 -3.91 -8.77 -10.63
CA PRO A 54 -5.12 -9.22 -9.98
C PRO A 54 -5.56 -10.60 -10.50
N GLN A 55 -5.80 -11.54 -9.60
CA GLN A 55 -6.26 -12.89 -9.94
C GLN A 55 -7.79 -12.98 -9.97
N HIS A 56 -8.46 -12.07 -9.26
CA HIS A 56 -9.92 -11.99 -9.20
C HIS A 56 -10.43 -10.58 -9.56
N PRO A 57 -11.63 -10.46 -10.14
CA PRO A 57 -12.21 -9.15 -10.49
C PRO A 57 -12.40 -8.22 -9.28
N ASP A 58 -12.64 -8.79 -8.11
CA ASP A 58 -12.89 -8.07 -6.87
C ASP A 58 -11.59 -7.77 -6.09
N GLU A 59 -10.44 -8.13 -6.65
CA GLU A 59 -9.14 -7.91 -6.02
C GLU A 59 -8.64 -6.49 -6.29
N HIS A 60 -8.22 -5.81 -5.22
CA HIS A 60 -7.56 -4.53 -5.31
C HIS A 60 -6.06 -4.68 -5.04
N VAL A 61 -5.24 -4.22 -5.99
CA VAL A 61 -3.79 -4.34 -5.94
C VAL A 61 -3.18 -2.94 -5.94
N LEU A 62 -2.37 -2.69 -4.91
CA LEU A 62 -1.60 -1.48 -4.71
C LEU A 62 -0.12 -1.87 -4.75
N ILE A 63 0.67 -1.11 -5.50
CA ILE A 63 2.12 -1.31 -5.62
C ILE A 63 2.81 -0.19 -4.83
N LEU A 64 3.50 -0.56 -3.75
CA LEU A 64 4.39 0.31 -2.99
C LEU A 64 5.82 0.13 -3.52
N ASP A 65 6.29 1.09 -4.30
CA ASP A 65 7.68 1.16 -4.76
C ASP A 65 8.55 1.68 -3.61
N TYR A 66 9.38 0.79 -3.05
CA TYR A 66 10.27 1.09 -1.94
C TYR A 66 11.71 0.71 -2.30
N ASP A 67 12.60 1.70 -2.34
CA ASP A 67 14.03 1.50 -2.44
C ASP A 67 14.70 2.06 -1.19
N PRO A 68 15.20 1.21 -0.28
CA PRO A 68 15.84 1.69 0.94
C PRO A 68 17.21 2.34 0.73
N SER A 69 17.80 2.17 -0.45
CA SER A 69 19.10 2.77 -0.81
C SER A 69 18.91 4.11 -1.52
N ALA A 70 17.71 4.39 -2.02
CA ALA A 70 17.38 5.66 -2.64
C ALA A 70 17.10 6.73 -1.59
N GLN A 71 17.46 7.98 -1.91
CA GLN A 71 17.04 9.15 -1.14
C GLN A 71 15.61 9.61 -1.47
N ASN A 72 14.96 8.96 -2.44
CA ASN A 72 13.62 9.33 -2.86
C ASN A 72 12.59 8.79 -1.86
N GLU A 73 11.52 9.55 -1.66
CA GLU A 73 10.38 9.06 -0.90
C GLU A 73 9.72 7.86 -1.62
N PRO A 74 9.23 6.88 -0.86
CA PRO A 74 8.47 5.77 -1.42
C PRO A 74 7.24 6.29 -2.17
N SER A 75 6.79 5.53 -3.17
CA SER A 75 5.61 5.90 -3.95
C SER A 75 4.63 4.76 -4.04
N VAL A 76 3.33 5.07 -4.14
CA VAL A 76 2.28 4.06 -4.29
C VAL A 76 1.48 4.30 -5.55
N LYS A 77 1.16 3.22 -6.25
CA LYS A 77 0.29 3.22 -7.43
C LYS A 77 -0.81 2.18 -7.24
N SER A 78 -2.02 2.49 -7.69
CA SER A 78 -3.08 1.49 -7.86
C SER A 78 -3.01 0.94 -9.27
N ILE A 79 -3.15 -0.37 -9.41
CA ILE A 79 -3.41 -1.02 -10.71
C ILE A 79 -4.86 -1.52 -10.82
N SER A 80 -5.70 -1.15 -9.85
CA SER A 80 -7.10 -1.52 -9.81
C SER A 80 -7.98 -0.54 -10.57
N PRO A 81 -9.03 -1.00 -11.26
CA PRO A 81 -9.89 -0.12 -12.06
C PRO A 81 -10.67 0.92 -11.25
N SER A 82 -11.11 0.56 -10.04
CA SER A 82 -12.05 1.35 -9.23
C SER A 82 -11.44 1.94 -7.96
N LEU A 83 -10.18 1.65 -7.66
CA LEU A 83 -9.50 2.13 -6.46
C LEU A 83 -8.39 3.11 -6.85
N ILE A 84 -8.48 4.34 -6.34
CA ILE A 84 -7.57 5.42 -6.67
C ILE A 84 -6.74 5.75 -5.43
N VAL A 85 -5.42 5.86 -5.59
CA VAL A 85 -4.51 6.33 -4.53
C VAL A 85 -4.53 7.84 -4.52
N THR A 86 -4.80 8.43 -3.36
CA THR A 86 -4.83 9.88 -3.15
C THR A 86 -3.61 10.39 -2.40
N GLY A 87 -2.90 9.52 -1.67
CA GLY A 87 -1.71 9.89 -0.92
C GLY A 87 -0.98 8.72 -0.29
N LEU A 88 0.25 8.99 0.17
CA LEU A 88 1.05 8.12 1.03
C LEU A 88 1.58 8.97 2.18
N LYS A 89 1.39 8.49 3.41
CA LYS A 89 2.00 9.06 4.61
C LYS A 89 2.97 8.06 5.21
N VAL A 90 4.11 8.56 5.67
CA VAL A 90 5.15 7.76 6.33
C VAL A 90 5.43 8.37 7.70
N ASP A 91 5.14 7.61 8.74
CA ASP A 91 5.31 8.01 10.14
C ASP A 91 6.14 6.98 10.90
N GLU A 92 6.56 7.27 12.13
CA GLU A 92 7.12 6.25 13.02
C GLU A 92 6.02 5.27 13.46
N ALA A 93 6.30 3.98 13.37
CA ALA A 93 5.37 2.95 13.81
C ALA A 93 5.25 2.97 15.35
N PRO A 94 4.02 2.96 15.91
CA PRO A 94 3.82 2.81 17.35
C PRO A 94 4.51 1.55 17.86
N GLY A 95 5.44 1.70 18.80
CA GLY A 95 6.22 0.57 19.33
C GLY A 95 7.52 0.25 18.58
N ALA A 96 7.94 1.07 17.60
CA ALA A 96 9.20 0.92 16.87
C ALA A 96 10.45 0.85 17.76
N ALA A 97 10.40 1.43 18.97
CA ALA A 97 11.50 1.32 19.94
C ALA A 97 11.77 -0.11 20.44
N VAL A 98 10.85 -1.06 20.18
CA VAL A 98 10.90 -2.46 20.65
C VAL A 98 11.00 -3.45 19.47
N THR A 99 11.13 -2.98 18.23
CA THR A 99 11.05 -3.86 17.07
C THR A 99 12.37 -4.56 16.76
N ASP A 100 12.44 -5.85 17.09
CA ASP A 100 13.51 -6.77 16.70
C ASP A 100 13.57 -6.94 15.17
N GLY A 101 14.37 -6.12 14.49
CA GLY A 101 14.69 -6.31 13.08
C GLY A 101 13.52 -6.11 12.11
N LYS A 102 12.58 -5.20 12.42
CA LYS A 102 11.55 -4.72 11.49
C LYS A 102 11.74 -3.23 11.17
N ASN A 103 11.27 -2.82 10.00
CA ASN A 103 11.26 -1.41 9.62
C ASN A 103 10.42 -0.62 10.64
N SER A 104 10.99 0.45 11.19
CA SER A 104 10.40 1.30 12.23
C SER A 104 9.35 2.27 11.71
N HIS A 105 9.10 2.31 10.39
CA HIS A 105 8.13 3.20 9.77
C HIS A 105 6.79 2.51 9.53
N MET A 106 5.73 3.29 9.72
CA MET A 106 4.37 2.99 9.32
C MET A 106 4.03 3.73 8.03
N PHE A 107 3.46 3.00 7.08
CA PHE A 107 3.05 3.49 5.78
C PHE A 107 1.53 3.48 5.73
N VAL A 108 0.92 4.66 5.61
CA VAL A 108 -0.53 4.81 5.47
C VAL A 108 -0.83 5.20 4.03
N ILE A 109 -1.45 4.28 3.29
CA ILE A 109 -1.86 4.48 1.90
C ILE A 109 -3.28 5.04 1.92
N GLU A 110 -3.45 6.23 1.39
CA GLU A 110 -4.76 6.88 1.30
C GLU A 110 -5.38 6.56 -0.06
N THR A 111 -6.63 6.09 -0.03
CA THR A 111 -7.36 5.67 -1.22
C THR A 111 -8.80 6.17 -1.21
N THR A 112 -9.37 6.27 -2.41
CA THR A 112 -10.78 6.50 -2.63
C THR A 112 -11.32 5.52 -3.68
N SER A 113 -12.57 5.09 -3.52
CA SER A 113 -13.30 4.38 -4.57
C SER A 113 -14.36 5.28 -5.20
N ASP A 114 -14.63 5.05 -6.48
CA ASP A 114 -15.85 5.52 -7.12
C ASP A 114 -16.85 4.36 -7.15
N ASP A 115 -17.85 4.40 -6.27
CA ASP A 115 -18.87 3.36 -6.15
C ASP A 115 -19.80 3.30 -7.39
N GLN A 116 -19.63 4.18 -8.39
CA GLN A 116 -20.43 4.14 -9.62
C GLN A 116 -20.18 2.93 -10.54
N CYS A 117 -19.08 2.18 -10.39
CA CYS A 117 -18.77 1.10 -11.33
C CYS A 117 -19.59 -0.19 -11.13
N VAL A 118 -20.40 -0.31 -10.07
CA VAL A 118 -21.17 -1.54 -9.77
C VAL A 118 -22.65 -1.46 -10.16
N ALA A 119 -23.15 -0.29 -10.57
CA ALA A 119 -24.58 -0.09 -10.82
C ALA A 119 -25.07 -0.42 -12.24
N ASN A 120 -24.18 -0.73 -13.20
CA ASN A 120 -24.57 -0.88 -14.62
C ASN A 120 -24.47 -2.32 -15.17
N SER A 121 -24.45 -3.35 -14.31
CA SER A 121 -24.37 -4.75 -14.74
C SER A 121 -25.67 -5.53 -14.58
N HIS A 122 -26.82 -4.87 -14.72
CA HIS A 122 -28.12 -5.57 -14.75
C HIS A 122 -29.09 -4.86 -15.68
N PHE A 123 -28.91 -4.99 -17.00
CA PHE A 123 -30.01 -5.01 -17.99
C PHE A 123 -29.46 -5.38 -19.37
N SER A 124 -29.74 -6.63 -19.78
CA SER A 124 -30.24 -7.08 -21.10
C SER A 124 -29.79 -8.51 -21.39
#